data_AF-G2EGK5-F1
#
_entry.id   AF-G2EGK5-F1
#
_cell.length_a   1.000
_cell.length_b   1.000
_cell.length_c   1.000
_cell.angle_alpha   90.00
_cell.angle_beta   90.00
_cell.angle_gamma   90.00
#
_symmetry.space_group_name_H-M   'P 1'
#
loop_
_entity.id
_entity.type
_entity.pdbx_description
1 polymer ?
#
loop_
_entity_poly.entity_id
_entity_poly.type
_entity_poly.pdbx_seq_one_letter_code
_entity_poly.pdbx_strand_id
1 'polypeptide(L)'
;MVVNQSLNPEDNIDLVERYFEENFKEYVLIKKTNYTGYWWVEYVNGIDVKICFDGDTGGHFSVKIFIDNTEYFLWQFDRSVNSRTQSTSENILYQLKVLKIFIK
;
A
#
# COMPACT_ATOMS: atom_id res chain seq x y z
N MET A 1 18.74 16.30 0.59
CA MET A 1 17.86 16.13 1.77
C MET A 1 16.59 15.46 1.28
N VAL A 2 16.28 14.25 1.73
CA VAL A 2 14.97 13.65 1.47
C VAL A 2 14.03 14.29 2.47
N VAL A 3 13.10 15.09 1.98
CA VAL A 3 12.13 15.78 2.82
C VAL A 3 11.14 14.72 3.32
N ASN A 4 11.20 14.44 4.63
CA ASN A 4 10.19 13.68 5.36
C ASN A 4 8.90 14.52 5.47
N GLN A 5 8.20 14.68 4.36
CA GLN A 5 6.86 15.27 4.36
C GLN A 5 5.83 14.15 4.40
N SER A 6 4.92 14.24 5.36
CA SER A 6 3.62 13.58 5.27
C SER A 6 3.00 14.03 3.96
N LEU A 7 2.86 13.10 3.03
CA LEU A 7 2.24 13.35 1.75
C LEU A 7 0.75 13.63 1.96
N ASN A 8 0.18 14.49 1.12
CA ASN A 8 -1.27 14.58 1.08
C ASN A 8 -1.84 13.22 0.61
N PRO A 9 -3.12 12.92 0.90
CA PRO A 9 -3.76 11.68 0.46
C PRO A 9 -3.57 11.33 -1.02
N GLU A 10 -3.59 12.34 -1.91
CA GLU A 10 -3.45 12.15 -3.36
C GLU A 10 -2.03 11.71 -3.73
N ASP A 11 -1.00 12.36 -3.18
CA ASP A 11 0.40 12.02 -3.42
C ASP A 11 0.73 10.59 -2.95
N ASN A 12 0.11 10.12 -1.85
CA ASN A 12 0.27 8.75 -1.37
C ASN A 12 -0.33 7.73 -2.36
N ILE A 13 -1.52 8.05 -2.88
CA ILE A 13 -2.15 7.20 -3.88
C ILE A 13 -1.32 7.18 -5.17
N ASP A 14 -0.88 8.34 -5.66
CA ASP A 14 -0.05 8.45 -6.86
C ASP A 14 1.29 7.71 -6.72
N LEU A 15 1.82 7.62 -5.50
CA LEU A 15 3.03 6.85 -5.20
C LEU A 15 2.77 5.34 -5.31
N VAL A 16 1.66 4.86 -4.78
CA VAL A 16 1.25 3.45 -4.89
C VAL A 16 0.95 3.11 -6.36
N GLU A 17 0.22 3.97 -7.07
CA GLU A 17 -0.14 3.75 -8.49
C GLU A 17 1.08 3.60 -9.37
N ARG A 18 2.01 4.57 -9.32
CA ARG A 18 3.25 4.51 -10.10
C ARG A 18 4.06 3.25 -9.80
N TYR A 19 4.15 2.86 -8.52
CA TYR A 19 4.87 1.65 -8.16
C TYR A 19 4.24 0.40 -8.77
N PHE A 20 2.91 0.30 -8.78
CA PHE A 20 2.18 -0.83 -9.36
C PHE A 20 2.34 -0.90 -10.88
N GLU A 21 2.21 0.23 -11.57
CA GLU A 21 2.41 0.31 -13.03
C GLU A 21 3.81 -0.18 -13.46
N GLU A 22 4.82 0.13 -12.65
CA GLU A 22 6.20 -0.26 -12.92
C GLU A 22 6.52 -1.72 -12.55
N ASN A 23 5.91 -2.25 -11.48
CA ASN A 23 6.38 -3.48 -10.83
C ASN A 23 5.40 -4.65 -10.82
N PHE A 24 4.10 -4.40 -11.02
CA PHE A 24 3.01 -5.36 -10.85
C PHE A 24 1.97 -5.23 -11.98
N LYS A 25 2.41 -5.49 -13.21
CA LYS A 25 1.61 -5.24 -14.43
C LYS A 25 0.36 -6.12 -14.56
N GLU A 26 0.34 -7.22 -13.83
CA GLU A 26 -0.76 -8.17 -13.75
C GLU A 26 -1.87 -7.72 -12.78
N TYR A 27 -1.61 -6.73 -11.94
CA TYR A 27 -2.58 -6.19 -10.99
C TYR A 27 -3.37 -5.03 -11.62
N VAL A 28 -4.69 -5.08 -11.49
CA VAL A 28 -5.62 -4.07 -11.98
C VAL A 28 -6.16 -3.25 -10.80
N LEU A 29 -6.09 -1.92 -10.92
CA LEU A 29 -6.71 -1.01 -9.96
C LEU A 29 -8.24 -1.14 -10.03
N ILE A 30 -8.89 -1.49 -8.92
CA ILE A 30 -10.36 -1.65 -8.85
C ILE A 30 -11.04 -0.57 -8.02
N LYS A 31 -10.29 0.09 -7.12
CA LYS A 31 -10.84 1.15 -6.27
C LYS A 31 -9.74 2.12 -5.85
N LYS A 32 -10.09 3.41 -5.92
CA LYS A 32 -9.33 4.52 -5.37
C LYS A 32 -10.31 5.47 -4.68
N THR A 33 -10.00 5.89 -3.46
CA THR A 33 -10.78 6.93 -2.78
C THR A 33 -9.92 7.70 -1.79
N ASN A 34 -10.24 8.98 -1.63
CA ASN A 34 -9.74 9.83 -0.56
C ASN A 34 -10.92 10.58 0.08
N TYR A 35 -10.94 10.69 1.40
CA TYR A 35 -11.96 11.44 2.12
C TYR A 35 -11.43 11.94 3.45
N THR A 36 -11.54 13.24 3.70
CA THR A 36 -11.19 13.88 4.98
C THR A 36 -9.83 13.46 5.55
N GLY A 37 -8.80 13.36 4.70
CA GLY A 37 -7.45 12.96 5.11
C GLY A 37 -7.19 11.45 5.13
N TYR A 38 -8.22 10.61 5.00
CA TYR A 38 -8.08 9.18 4.77
C TYR A 38 -7.91 8.89 3.28
N TRP A 39 -7.16 7.84 2.95
CA TRP A 39 -6.97 7.36 1.59
C TRP A 39 -6.97 5.84 1.52
N TRP A 40 -7.36 5.32 0.37
CA TRP A 40 -7.53 3.90 0.15
C TRP A 40 -7.36 3.54 -1.33
N VAL A 41 -6.64 2.45 -1.59
CA VAL A 41 -6.37 1.92 -2.93
C VAL A 41 -6.50 0.38 -2.91
N GLU A 42 -7.23 -0.20 -3.86
CA GLU A 42 -7.33 -1.66 -4.04
C GLU A 42 -6.90 -2.10 -5.44
N TYR A 43 -6.09 -3.15 -5.48
CA TYR A 43 -5.67 -3.85 -6.67
C TYR A 43 -6.10 -5.31 -6.63
N VAL A 44 -6.36 -5.91 -7.79
CA VAL A 44 -6.64 -7.33 -7.93
C VAL A 44 -5.79 -7.95 -9.04
N ASN A 45 -5.29 -9.16 -8.82
CA ASN A 45 -4.70 -10.01 -9.85
C ASN A 45 -5.63 -11.19 -10.11
N GLY A 46 -6.37 -11.14 -11.23
CA GLY A 46 -7.37 -12.16 -11.55
C GLY A 46 -8.48 -12.24 -10.49
N ILE A 47 -8.76 -13.44 -9.99
CA ILE A 47 -9.76 -13.71 -8.95
C ILE A 47 -9.11 -14.00 -7.59
N ASP A 48 -7.80 -14.31 -7.58
CA ASP A 48 -7.19 -15.06 -6.48
C ASP A 48 -6.56 -14.15 -5.41
N VAL A 49 -6.03 -12.98 -5.82
CA VAL A 49 -5.29 -12.09 -4.91
C VAL A 49 -5.77 -10.65 -5.05
N LYS A 50 -6.19 -10.06 -3.92
CA LYS A 50 -6.49 -8.63 -3.81
C LYS A 50 -5.55 -7.97 -2.80
N ILE A 51 -5.04 -6.80 -3.13
CA ILE A 51 -4.16 -6.01 -2.26
C ILE A 51 -4.84 -4.69 -1.98
N CYS A 52 -4.90 -4.35 -0.70
CA CYS A 52 -5.50 -3.13 -0.19
C CYS A 52 -4.45 -2.30 0.54
N PHE A 53 -4.41 -1.02 0.21
CA PHE A 53 -3.61 0.00 0.85
C PHE A 53 -4.54 0.98 1.51
N ASP A 54 -4.29 1.31 2.77
CA ASP A 54 -5.04 2.36 3.43
C ASP A 54 -4.19 3.14 4.43
N GLY A 55 -4.53 4.41 4.59
CA GLY A 55 -3.82 5.27 5.51
C GLY A 55 -4.51 6.61 5.71
N ASP A 56 -3.95 7.41 6.61
CA ASP A 56 -4.44 8.74 6.92
C ASP A 56 -3.32 9.77 7.07
N THR A 57 -3.70 11.04 7.02
CA THR A 57 -2.82 12.18 7.31
C THR A 57 -2.35 12.24 8.76
N GLY A 58 -2.98 11.47 9.66
CA GLY A 58 -2.65 11.36 11.09
C GLY A 58 -1.50 10.40 11.39
N GLY A 59 -1.00 9.68 10.39
CA GLY A 59 0.16 8.80 10.52
C GLY A 59 -0.17 7.31 10.61
N HIS A 60 -1.33 6.86 10.15
CA HIS A 60 -1.58 5.44 9.90
C HIS A 60 -1.33 5.08 8.44
N PHE A 61 -0.74 3.91 8.17
CA PHE A 61 -0.60 3.28 6.88
C PHE A 61 -0.51 1.75 7.05
N SER A 62 -1.30 1.01 6.29
CA SER A 62 -1.36 -0.44 6.32
C SER A 62 -1.48 -1.05 4.92
N VAL A 63 -0.93 -2.26 4.78
CA VAL A 63 -1.07 -3.09 3.59
C VAL A 63 -1.73 -4.41 3.99
N LYS A 64 -2.87 -4.69 3.38
CA LYS A 64 -3.66 -5.91 3.56
C LYS A 64 -3.68 -6.70 2.25
N ILE A 65 -3.53 -8.00 2.36
CA ILE A 65 -3.52 -8.95 1.25
C ILE A 65 -4.67 -9.92 1.49
N PHE A 66 -5.51 -10.12 0.48
CA PHE A 66 -6.61 -11.05 0.50
C PHE A 66 -6.29 -12.20 -0.46
N ILE A 67 -6.24 -13.42 0.05
CA ILE A 67 -6.07 -14.66 -0.73
C ILE A 67 -7.29 -15.53 -0.45
N ASP A 68 -8.03 -15.91 -1.49
CA ASP A 68 -9.30 -16.67 -1.35
C ASP A 68 -10.26 -16.04 -0.32
N ASN A 69 -10.43 -14.71 -0.38
CA ASN A 69 -11.19 -13.88 0.57
C ASN A 69 -10.70 -13.90 2.03
N THR A 70 -9.57 -14.51 2.34
CA THR A 70 -8.96 -14.47 3.67
C THR A 70 -8.01 -13.29 3.77
N GLU A 71 -8.20 -12.44 4.78
CA GLU A 71 -7.37 -11.25 5.03
C GLU A 71 -6.07 -11.61 5.77
N TYR A 72 -4.97 -11.10 5.26
CA TYR A 72 -3.64 -11.15 5.88
C TYR A 72 -3.02 -9.76 5.85
N PHE A 73 -2.45 -9.33 6.97
CA PHE A 73 -1.66 -8.10 7.00
C PHE A 73 -0.24 -8.38 6.56
N LEU A 74 0.39 -7.45 5.83
CA LEU A 74 1.77 -7.62 5.36
C LEU A 74 2.76 -7.87 6.51
N TRP A 75 2.52 -7.29 7.70
CA TRP A 75 3.36 -7.48 8.88
C TRP A 75 3.41 -8.94 9.38
N GLN A 76 2.39 -9.75 9.05
CA GLN A 76 2.35 -11.17 9.42
C GLN A 76 3.41 -11.96 8.66
N PHE A 77 3.81 -11.49 7.47
CA PHE A 77 4.88 -12.07 6.66
C PHE A 77 6.24 -11.45 6.96
N ASP A 78 6.28 -10.13 7.17
CA ASP A 78 7.52 -9.41 7.54
C ASP A 78 7.28 -8.45 8.70
N ARG A 79 7.83 -8.79 9.86
CA ARG A 79 7.64 -8.03 11.11
C ARG A 79 8.33 -6.67 11.10
N SER A 80 9.28 -6.41 10.20
CA SER A 80 9.94 -5.10 10.06
C SER A 80 8.95 -3.98 9.72
N VAL A 81 7.84 -4.32 9.05
CA VAL A 81 6.74 -3.43 8.69
C VAL A 81 6.10 -2.76 9.92
N ASN A 82 6.14 -3.40 11.10
CA ASN A 82 5.54 -2.84 12.33
C ASN A 82 6.19 -1.52 12.77
N SER A 83 7.43 -1.25 12.34
CA SER A 83 8.13 0.01 12.62
C SER A 83 7.87 1.10 11.58
N ARG A 84 7.09 0.79 10.53
CA ARG A 84 6.94 1.58 9.30
C ARG A 84 5.48 1.86 8.95
N THR A 85 4.65 2.10 9.97
CA THR A 85 3.19 2.23 9.84
C THR A 85 2.70 3.67 9.61
N GLN A 86 3.59 4.65 9.39
CA GLN A 86 3.17 6.02 9.09
C GLN A 86 3.01 6.24 7.59
N SER A 87 2.01 7.02 7.17
CA SER A 87 1.77 7.46 5.78
C SER A 87 2.80 8.48 5.28
N THR A 88 4.09 8.11 5.32
CA THR A 88 5.19 8.87 4.71
C THR A 88 5.65 8.16 3.45
N SER A 89 6.20 8.90 2.48
CA SER A 89 6.70 8.29 1.23
C SER A 89 7.73 7.19 1.49
N GLU A 90 8.61 7.38 2.48
CA GLU A 90 9.63 6.41 2.88
C GLU A 90 8.99 5.09 3.31
N ASN A 91 8.00 5.16 4.21
CA ASN A 91 7.34 3.98 4.77
C ASN A 91 6.46 3.28 3.73
N ILE A 92 5.76 4.06 2.88
CA ILE A 92 4.98 3.51 1.77
C ILE A 92 5.88 2.74 0.81
N LEU A 93 6.97 3.36 0.35
CA LEU A 93 7.94 2.69 -0.52
C LEU A 93 8.59 1.47 0.15
N TYR A 94 8.82 1.52 1.46
CA TYR A 94 9.35 0.39 2.21
C TYR A 94 8.39 -0.79 2.18
N GLN A 95 7.13 -0.59 2.58
CA GLN A 95 6.16 -1.69 2.58
C GLN A 95 5.86 -2.19 1.16
N LEU A 96 5.86 -1.31 0.14
CA LEU A 96 5.75 -1.73 -1.27
C LEU A 96 6.89 -2.64 -1.72
N LYS A 97 8.13 -2.38 -1.26
CA LYS A 97 9.27 -3.27 -1.52
C LYS A 97 9.13 -4.61 -0.82
N VAL A 98 8.66 -4.63 0.43
CA VAL A 98 8.38 -5.87 1.18
C VAL A 98 7.29 -6.67 0.47
N LEU A 99 6.20 -6.02 0.07
CA LEU A 99 5.12 -6.63 -0.70
C LEU A 99 5.63 -7.25 -2.01
N LYS A 100 6.53 -6.57 -2.73
CA LYS A 100 7.15 -7.10 -3.95
C LYS A 100 7.97 -8.36 -3.72
N ILE A 101 8.62 -8.49 -2.55
CA ILE A 101 9.34 -9.71 -2.17
C ILE A 101 8.35 -10.82 -1.85
N PHE A 102 7.24 -10.50 -1.18
CA PHE A 102 6.22 -11.50 -0.82
C PHE A 102 5.49 -12.10 -2.03
N ILE A 103 5.18 -11.28 -3.05
CA ILE A 103 4.39 -11.71 -4.22
C ILE A 103 5.22 -12.44 -5.28
N LYS A 104 6.55 -12.25 -5.31
CA LYS A 104 7.45 -12.84 -6.32
C LYS A 104 7.99 -14.18 -5.89
#